data_AF-A0A5B9Q591-F1
#
_entry.id   AF-A0A5B9Q591-F1
#
_cell.length_a   1.000
_cell.length_b   1.000
_cell.length_c   1.000
_cell.angle_alpha   90.00
_cell.angle_beta   90.00
_cell.angle_gamma   90.00
#
_symmetry.space_group_name_H-M   'P 1'
#
loop_
_entity.id
_entity.type
_entity.pdbx_description
1 polymer ?
#
loop_
_entity_poly.entity_id
_entity_poly.type
_entity_poly.pdbx_seq_one_letter_code
_entity_poly.pdbx_strand_id
1 'polypeptide(L)'
;MTRKKKIICSLFVTLVVLAVILYVAANVALDRVSRRLMTDVAAKAEKKGLGVAQPSFDSVRLSGTLSPAWSGLRAIVSGSPHERGPEWDLQVERATLGWGFDSRANLIVWGMTLSEISEVPEDRKFTDRKIVIDRINCQLPFNVFHPNAVILEVLQEGERIVSDGTTIWPLEIDGKIICSVKNKPVELRLNVVPKGDENSLALIEEDVVALSPLFGEKLTQAEVKLISSHPLRASRLLQLKDEAETKSSRSSEKDPSVPQDAYRHILWSYLLKEAYGVEFAEQVGSAHEMGDTGNTEAEREMDLHNNAIGRKYAEEGIRENEVLQHLMSDPEVRREP
;
A
#
# COMPACT_ATOMS: atom_id res chain seq x y z
N MET A 1 39.12 1.53 -55.46
CA MET A 1 39.21 1.28 -53.99
C MET A 1 40.30 0.23 -53.73
N THR A 2 41.36 0.57 -52.99
CA THR A 2 42.52 -0.33 -52.77
C THR A 2 42.11 -1.60 -52.01
N ARG A 3 42.76 -2.74 -52.30
CA ARG A 3 42.49 -4.06 -51.67
C ARG A 3 42.42 -3.99 -50.13
N LYS A 4 43.23 -3.13 -49.52
CA LYS A 4 43.22 -2.85 -48.07
C LYS A 4 41.88 -2.26 -47.57
N LYS A 5 41.26 -1.32 -48.30
CA LYS A 5 39.96 -0.72 -47.94
C LYS A 5 38.82 -1.76 -47.98
N LYS A 6 38.88 -2.73 -48.89
CA LYS A 6 37.90 -3.82 -48.97
C LYS A 6 38.00 -4.78 -47.77
N ILE A 7 39.22 -5.10 -47.33
CA ILE A 7 39.46 -5.97 -46.16
C ILE A 7 38.99 -5.29 -44.87
N ILE A 8 39.33 -4.01 -44.68
CA ILE A 8 38.89 -3.26 -43.49
C ILE A 8 37.37 -3.13 -43.45
N CYS A 9 36.72 -2.84 -44.59
CA CYS A 9 35.27 -2.77 -44.68
C CYS A 9 34.61 -4.12 -44.38
N SER A 10 35.15 -5.23 -44.92
CA SER A 10 34.65 -6.58 -44.63
C SER A 10 34.79 -6.96 -43.16
N LEU A 11 35.91 -6.60 -42.51
CA LEU A 11 36.14 -6.87 -41.10
C LEU A 11 35.19 -6.06 -40.20
N PHE A 12 34.99 -4.78 -40.52
CA PHE A 12 34.05 -3.92 -39.81
C PHE A 12 32.61 -4.46 -39.91
N VAL A 13 32.16 -4.80 -41.11
CA VAL A 13 30.83 -5.40 -41.31
C VAL A 13 30.69 -6.71 -40.52
N THR A 14 31.71 -7.57 -40.53
CA THR A 14 31.69 -8.83 -39.77
C THR A 14 31.58 -8.59 -38.26
N LEU A 15 32.33 -7.61 -37.74
CA LEU A 15 32.29 -7.25 -36.33
C LEU A 15 30.92 -6.67 -35.93
N VAL A 16 30.34 -5.83 -36.78
CA VAL A 16 28.97 -5.30 -36.58
C VAL A 16 27.95 -6.43 -36.58
N VAL A 17 28.01 -7.35 -37.55
CA VAL A 17 27.09 -8.50 -37.61
C VAL A 17 27.25 -9.40 -36.37
N LEU A 18 28.47 -9.68 -35.95
CA LEU A 18 28.73 -10.47 -34.75
C LEU A 18 28.20 -9.76 -33.49
N ALA A 19 28.41 -8.46 -33.36
CA ALA A 19 27.87 -7.67 -32.26
C ALA A 19 26.33 -7.69 -32.25
N VAL A 20 25.68 -7.62 -33.40
CA VAL A 20 24.22 -7.76 -33.54
C VAL A 20 23.76 -9.17 -33.13
N ILE A 21 24.43 -10.23 -33.58
CA ILE A 21 24.09 -11.62 -33.20
C ILE A 21 24.24 -11.81 -31.70
N LEU A 22 25.35 -11.36 -31.11
CA LEU A 22 25.59 -11.44 -29.66
C LEU A 22 24.54 -10.65 -28.88
N TYR A 23 24.19 -9.45 -29.35
CA TYR A 23 23.13 -8.64 -28.75
C TYR A 23 21.77 -9.35 -28.80
N VAL A 24 21.38 -9.92 -29.94
CA VAL A 24 20.13 -10.68 -30.08
C VAL A 24 20.14 -11.91 -29.17
N ALA A 25 21.23 -12.68 -29.16
CA ALA A 25 21.36 -13.87 -28.32
C ALA A 25 21.28 -13.52 -26.82
N ALA A 26 21.92 -12.43 -26.39
CA ALA A 26 21.87 -11.95 -25.01
C ALA A 26 20.44 -11.56 -24.60
N ASN A 27 19.68 -10.88 -25.46
CA ASN A 27 18.28 -10.53 -25.17
C ASN A 27 17.37 -11.78 -25.10
N VAL A 28 17.56 -12.77 -25.97
CA VAL A 28 16.80 -14.04 -25.91
C VAL A 28 17.11 -14.82 -24.64
N ALA A 29 18.38 -14.87 -24.24
CA ALA A 29 18.78 -15.50 -22.98
C ALA A 29 18.19 -14.75 -21.78
N LEU A 30 18.23 -13.42 -21.81
CA LEU A 30 17.67 -12.56 -20.75
C LEU A 30 16.16 -12.74 -20.59
N ASP A 31 15.40 -12.87 -21.68
CA ASP A 31 13.96 -13.16 -21.63
C ASP A 31 13.68 -14.49 -20.91
N ARG A 32 14.34 -15.58 -21.33
CA ARG A 32 14.16 -16.90 -20.71
C ARG A 32 14.53 -16.91 -19.23
N VAL A 33 15.66 -16.29 -18.89
CA VAL A 33 16.12 -16.20 -17.49
C VAL A 33 15.14 -15.36 -16.67
N SER A 34 14.67 -14.23 -17.20
CA SER A 34 13.70 -13.36 -16.51
C SER A 34 12.38 -14.08 -16.23
N ARG A 35 11.83 -14.82 -17.19
CA ARG A 35 10.58 -15.58 -17.00
C ARG A 35 10.73 -16.63 -15.89
N ARG A 36 11.82 -17.39 -15.92
CA ARG A 36 12.13 -18.38 -14.87
C ARG A 36 12.28 -17.71 -13.51
N LEU A 37 13.04 -16.62 -13.43
CA LEU A 37 13.27 -15.88 -12.20
C LEU A 37 11.96 -15.37 -11.60
N MET A 38 11.04 -14.83 -12.41
CA MET A 38 9.73 -14.39 -11.91
C MET A 38 8.92 -15.53 -11.32
N THR A 39 8.87 -16.69 -11.97
CA THR A 39 8.19 -17.87 -11.43
C THR A 39 8.81 -18.32 -10.10
N ASP A 40 10.14 -18.33 -10.02
CA ASP A 40 10.87 -18.69 -8.80
C ASP A 40 10.65 -17.67 -7.68
N VAL A 41 10.59 -16.37 -8.00
CA VAL A 41 10.28 -15.28 -7.04
C VAL A 41 8.85 -15.41 -6.54
N ALA A 42 7.87 -15.59 -7.42
CA ALA A 42 6.47 -15.77 -7.03
C ALA A 42 6.27 -16.99 -6.12
N ALA A 43 6.87 -18.14 -6.45
CA ALA A 43 6.79 -19.33 -5.61
C ALA A 43 7.46 -19.17 -4.23
N LYS A 44 8.49 -18.32 -4.13
CA LYS A 44 9.13 -18.00 -2.85
C LYS A 44 8.35 -16.96 -2.04
N ALA A 45 7.74 -15.99 -2.72
CA ALA A 45 6.85 -15.00 -2.12
C ALA A 45 5.67 -15.71 -1.44
N GLU A 46 5.07 -16.68 -2.12
CA GLU A 46 3.94 -17.46 -1.58
C GLU A 46 4.31 -18.19 -0.29
N LYS A 47 5.52 -18.80 -0.24
CA LYS A 47 6.05 -19.43 0.98
C LYS A 47 6.33 -18.46 2.13
N LYS A 48 6.37 -17.17 1.84
CA LYS A 48 6.55 -16.08 2.80
C LYS A 48 5.25 -15.37 3.14
N GLY A 49 4.09 -15.87 2.67
CA GLY A 49 2.81 -15.22 2.92
C GLY A 49 2.57 -14.00 2.03
N LEU A 50 3.20 -13.93 0.86
CA LEU A 50 2.90 -12.93 -0.16
C LEU A 50 2.36 -13.64 -1.39
N GLY A 51 1.05 -13.56 -1.63
CA GLY A 51 0.46 -14.16 -2.82
C GLY A 51 0.86 -13.37 -4.07
N VAL A 52 1.58 -14.01 -5.01
CA VAL A 52 1.92 -13.42 -6.31
C VAL A 52 1.45 -14.37 -7.41
N ALA A 53 0.34 -14.00 -8.05
CA ALA A 53 -0.27 -14.79 -9.11
C ALA A 53 -0.04 -14.16 -10.48
N GLN A 54 0.08 -15.02 -11.49
CA GLN A 54 0.18 -14.65 -12.91
C GLN A 54 1.27 -13.60 -13.25
N PRO A 55 2.50 -13.70 -12.70
CA PRO A 55 3.55 -12.75 -13.03
C PRO A 55 3.91 -12.83 -14.51
N SER A 56 3.91 -11.68 -15.20
CA SER A 56 4.20 -11.59 -16.63
C SER A 56 4.90 -10.28 -16.96
N PHE A 57 5.53 -10.22 -18.14
CA PHE A 57 6.05 -8.99 -18.74
C PHE A 57 5.97 -9.07 -20.26
N ASP A 58 5.89 -7.91 -20.91
CA ASP A 58 5.80 -7.80 -22.37
C ASP A 58 7.15 -8.02 -23.04
N SER A 59 8.19 -7.36 -22.53
CA SER A 59 9.56 -7.58 -23.01
C SER A 59 10.61 -7.27 -21.96
N VAL A 60 11.81 -7.84 -22.17
CA VAL A 60 13.02 -7.46 -21.45
C VAL A 60 14.13 -7.18 -22.46
N ARG A 61 14.90 -6.11 -22.24
CA ARG A 61 16.01 -5.71 -23.12
C ARG A 61 17.20 -5.21 -22.31
N LEU A 62 18.40 -5.37 -22.84
CA LEU A 62 19.56 -4.67 -22.34
C LEU A 62 19.54 -3.21 -22.81
N SER A 63 19.60 -2.28 -21.86
CA SER A 63 19.79 -0.85 -22.13
C SER A 63 21.25 -0.55 -22.51
N GLY A 64 21.55 0.70 -22.88
CA GLY A 64 22.90 1.13 -23.30
C GLY A 64 24.01 0.90 -22.27
N THR A 65 23.66 0.70 -20.99
CA THR A 65 24.59 0.36 -19.90
C THR A 65 24.67 -1.14 -19.60
N LEU A 66 24.18 -2.00 -20.50
CA LEU A 66 24.02 -3.44 -20.27
C LEU A 66 23.15 -3.75 -19.03
N SER A 67 22.24 -2.84 -18.69
CA SER A 67 21.30 -3.01 -17.60
C SER A 67 20.00 -3.61 -18.12
N PRO A 68 19.47 -4.69 -17.54
CA PRO A 68 18.20 -5.25 -17.94
C PRO A 68 17.09 -4.25 -17.62
N ALA A 69 16.23 -4.04 -18.60
CA ALA A 69 15.04 -3.24 -18.50
C ALA A 69 13.84 -4.09 -18.91
N TRP A 70 12.91 -4.27 -17.98
CA TRP A 70 11.62 -4.93 -18.21
C TRP A 70 10.57 -3.88 -18.53
N SER A 71 9.60 -4.25 -19.37
CA SER A 71 8.47 -3.40 -19.73
C SER A 71 7.16 -4.18 -19.64
N GLY A 72 6.11 -3.49 -19.19
CA GLY A 72 4.76 -4.05 -19.06
C GLY A 72 4.69 -5.21 -18.07
N LEU A 73 5.36 -5.09 -16.92
CA LEU A 73 5.27 -6.10 -15.86
C LEU A 73 3.87 -6.07 -15.27
N ARG A 74 3.30 -7.25 -15.05
CA ARG A 74 1.95 -7.44 -14.50
C ARG A 74 1.93 -8.60 -13.52
N ALA A 75 1.21 -8.47 -12.42
CA ALA A 75 0.95 -9.55 -11.47
C ALA A 75 -0.31 -9.24 -10.66
N ILE A 76 -0.95 -10.28 -10.12
CA ILE A 76 -1.91 -10.12 -9.03
C ILE A 76 -1.15 -10.34 -7.73
N VAL A 77 -1.17 -9.35 -6.84
CA VAL A 77 -0.52 -9.43 -5.53
C VAL A 77 -1.56 -9.44 -4.42
N SER A 78 -1.33 -10.22 -3.38
CA SER A 78 -2.22 -10.34 -2.22
C SER A 78 -1.39 -10.54 -0.97
N GLY A 79 -2.01 -10.37 0.20
CA GLY A 79 -1.42 -10.77 1.48
C GLY A 79 -1.18 -12.28 1.56
N SER A 80 -1.14 -12.81 2.77
CA SER A 80 -0.98 -14.26 2.97
C SER A 80 -2.08 -15.01 2.21
N PRO A 81 -1.75 -16.05 1.41
CA PRO A 81 -2.75 -16.89 0.74
C PRO A 81 -3.76 -17.53 1.70
N HIS A 82 -3.45 -17.53 3.00
CA HIS A 82 -4.24 -18.10 4.07
C HIS A 82 -5.06 -17.06 4.85
N GLU A 83 -4.90 -15.77 4.56
CA GLU A 83 -5.67 -14.68 5.16
C GLU A 83 -6.57 -14.03 4.10
N ARG A 84 -7.82 -13.70 4.47
CA ARG A 84 -8.70 -12.94 3.58
C ARG A 84 -8.25 -11.48 3.61
N GLY A 85 -7.40 -11.13 2.66
CA GLY A 85 -6.97 -9.76 2.41
C GLY A 85 -7.24 -9.37 0.96
N PRO A 86 -7.27 -8.06 0.66
CA PRO A 86 -7.53 -7.58 -0.68
C PRO A 86 -6.48 -8.10 -1.69
N GLU A 87 -6.96 -8.53 -2.85
CA GLU A 87 -6.12 -8.76 -4.03
C GLU A 87 -5.87 -7.42 -4.75
N TRP A 88 -4.71 -7.30 -5.38
CA TRP A 88 -4.26 -6.09 -6.07
C TRP A 88 -3.74 -6.43 -7.45
N ASP A 89 -4.23 -5.73 -8.46
CA ASP A 89 -3.65 -5.76 -9.80
C ASP A 89 -2.44 -4.81 -9.86
N LEU A 90 -1.25 -5.40 -9.91
CA LEU A 90 0.02 -4.70 -10.08
C LEU A 90 0.33 -4.57 -11.57
N GLN A 91 0.51 -3.34 -12.01
CA GLN A 91 1.01 -3.01 -13.34
C GLN A 91 2.22 -2.08 -13.22
N VAL A 92 3.26 -2.35 -14.00
CA VAL A 92 4.46 -1.51 -14.05
C VAL A 92 4.84 -1.31 -15.50
N GLU A 93 4.89 -0.05 -15.95
CA GLU A 93 5.27 0.29 -17.31
C GLU A 93 6.71 -0.13 -17.61
N ARG A 94 7.63 0.18 -16.70
CA ARG A 94 9.06 -0.13 -16.87
C ARG A 94 9.77 -0.34 -15.54
N ALA A 95 10.66 -1.33 -15.48
CA ALA A 95 11.63 -1.49 -14.41
C ALA A 95 13.03 -1.63 -15.01
N THR A 96 14.05 -0.99 -14.45
CA THR A 96 15.46 -1.11 -14.90
C THR A 96 16.35 -1.38 -13.71
N LEU A 97 17.22 -2.37 -13.83
CA LEU A 97 18.21 -2.71 -12.80
C LEU A 97 19.59 -2.24 -13.26
N GLY A 98 20.05 -1.13 -12.67
CA GLY A 98 21.42 -0.63 -12.83
C GLY A 98 22.38 -1.33 -11.89
N TRP A 99 23.62 -1.53 -12.30
CA TRP A 99 24.66 -2.15 -11.47
C TRP A 99 25.62 -1.10 -10.95
N GLY A 100 25.87 -1.09 -9.64
CA GLY A 100 27.02 -0.42 -9.03
C GLY A 100 28.22 -1.37 -8.92
N PHE A 101 29.44 -0.83 -8.78
CA PHE A 101 30.64 -1.63 -8.49
C PHE A 101 30.73 -2.07 -7.02
N ASP A 102 29.78 -1.64 -6.18
CA ASP A 102 29.78 -1.69 -4.72
C ASP A 102 28.85 -2.77 -4.13
N SER A 103 28.59 -3.86 -4.87
CA SER A 103 27.66 -4.94 -4.47
C SER A 103 26.22 -4.48 -4.23
N ARG A 104 25.87 -3.31 -4.77
CA ARG A 104 24.50 -2.78 -4.78
C ARG A 104 24.02 -2.65 -6.22
N ALA A 105 22.73 -2.90 -6.41
CA ALA A 105 22.04 -2.65 -7.65
C ALA A 105 21.01 -1.54 -7.45
N ASN A 106 20.87 -0.65 -8.42
CA ASN A 106 19.86 0.39 -8.38
C ASN A 106 18.64 -0.05 -9.18
N LEU A 107 17.53 -0.32 -8.51
CA LEU A 107 16.25 -0.60 -9.16
C LEU A 107 15.49 0.70 -9.35
N ILE A 108 15.22 1.04 -10.61
CA ILE A 108 14.36 2.16 -10.97
C ILE A 108 13.09 1.61 -11.60
N VAL A 109 11.95 1.97 -11.04
CA VAL A 109 10.62 1.58 -11.53
C VAL A 109 9.88 2.83 -11.98
N TRP A 110 9.17 2.75 -13.10
CA TRP A 110 8.34 3.83 -13.65
C TRP A 110 6.93 3.35 -13.93
N GLY A 111 5.96 4.22 -13.69
CA GLY A 111 4.56 3.98 -14.04
C GLY A 111 4.02 2.74 -13.35
N MET A 112 4.19 2.65 -12.03
CA MET A 112 3.63 1.58 -11.22
C MET A 112 2.21 1.95 -10.80
N THR A 113 1.28 1.02 -10.96
CA THR A 113 -0.09 1.10 -10.50
C THR A 113 -0.41 -0.15 -9.70
N LEU A 114 -0.99 0.02 -8.53
CA LEU A 114 -1.67 -1.02 -7.77
C LEU A 114 -3.15 -0.68 -7.71
N SER A 115 -4.01 -1.50 -8.31
CA SER A 115 -5.47 -1.32 -8.24
C SER A 115 -6.08 -2.43 -7.40
N GLU A 116 -6.81 -2.09 -6.34
CA GLU A 116 -7.44 -3.10 -5.48
C GLU A 116 -8.62 -3.77 -6.23
N ILE A 117 -8.68 -5.10 -6.12
CA ILE A 117 -9.69 -5.95 -6.75
C ILE A 117 -10.74 -6.29 -5.69
N SER A 118 -12.01 -6.02 -5.95
CA SER A 118 -13.09 -6.35 -5.00
C SER A 118 -13.25 -7.86 -4.83
N GLU A 119 -13.47 -8.31 -3.59
CA GLU A 119 -13.69 -9.72 -3.21
C GLU A 119 -15.06 -10.28 -3.67
N VAL A 120 -15.98 -9.48 -4.24
CA VAL A 120 -17.33 -9.95 -4.58
C VAL A 120 -17.29 -10.88 -5.81
N PRO A 121 -17.67 -12.17 -5.68
CA PRO A 121 -17.42 -13.20 -6.71
C PRO A 121 -18.15 -13.00 -8.03
N GLU A 122 -19.25 -12.25 -8.07
CA GLU A 122 -20.11 -12.16 -9.25
C GLU A 122 -19.73 -11.03 -10.22
N ASP A 123 -18.86 -10.10 -9.81
CA ASP A 123 -18.38 -9.01 -10.66
C ASP A 123 -17.05 -8.50 -10.08
N ARG A 124 -15.90 -9.01 -10.58
CA ARG A 124 -14.57 -8.44 -10.24
C ARG A 124 -14.48 -7.00 -10.74
N LYS A 125 -15.00 -6.05 -9.96
CA LYS A 125 -14.87 -4.61 -10.18
C LYS A 125 -13.69 -4.12 -9.35
N PHE A 126 -12.88 -3.25 -9.95
CA PHE A 126 -11.88 -2.51 -9.18
C PHE A 126 -12.59 -1.69 -8.10
N THR A 127 -12.02 -1.64 -6.89
CA THR A 127 -12.48 -0.65 -5.91
C THR A 127 -12.01 0.73 -6.35
N ASP A 128 -12.51 1.77 -5.68
CA ASP A 128 -12.04 3.14 -5.93
C ASP A 128 -10.59 3.37 -5.44
N ARG A 129 -9.95 2.36 -4.83
CA ARG A 129 -8.61 2.47 -4.25
C ARG A 129 -7.53 2.06 -5.24
N LYS A 130 -6.65 3.00 -5.55
CA LYS A 130 -5.52 2.82 -6.44
C LYS A 130 -4.29 3.53 -5.89
N ILE A 131 -3.12 2.89 -5.96
CA ILE A 131 -1.84 3.53 -5.68
C ILE A 131 -1.14 3.73 -7.02
N VAL A 132 -0.77 4.96 -7.32
CA VAL A 132 -0.06 5.35 -8.55
C VAL A 132 1.30 5.87 -8.16
N ILE A 133 2.34 5.27 -8.70
CA ILE A 133 3.72 5.64 -8.44
C ILE A 133 4.38 5.94 -9.77
N ASP A 134 4.71 7.22 -9.99
CA ASP A 134 5.35 7.68 -11.21
C ASP A 134 6.79 7.16 -11.28
N ARG A 135 7.48 7.15 -10.13
CA ARG A 135 8.85 6.66 -10.03
C ARG A 135 9.19 6.09 -8.66
N ILE A 136 9.86 4.94 -8.66
CA ILE A 136 10.58 4.39 -7.49
C ILE A 136 12.06 4.32 -7.84
N ASN A 137 12.91 4.70 -6.89
CA ASN A 137 14.35 4.52 -6.95
C ASN A 137 14.80 3.84 -5.66
N CYS A 138 15.29 2.61 -5.76
CA CYS A 138 15.66 1.79 -4.60
C CYS A 138 17.01 1.13 -4.79
N GLN A 139 17.88 1.21 -3.78
CA GLN A 139 19.14 0.48 -3.76
C GLN A 139 18.96 -0.88 -3.12
N LEU A 140 19.17 -1.92 -3.92
CA LEU A 140 19.04 -3.31 -3.53
C LEU A 140 20.41 -3.95 -3.25
N PRO A 141 20.50 -4.87 -2.29
CA PRO A 141 21.65 -5.77 -2.17
C PRO A 141 21.79 -6.60 -3.45
N PHE A 142 23.02 -6.82 -3.91
CA PHE A 142 23.26 -7.58 -5.13
C PHE A 142 24.43 -8.54 -4.98
N ASN A 143 24.17 -9.83 -5.27
CA ASN A 143 25.17 -10.89 -5.25
C ASN A 143 24.87 -11.92 -6.35
N VAL A 144 25.63 -11.86 -7.44
CA VAL A 144 25.47 -12.78 -8.60
C VAL A 144 25.72 -14.25 -8.21
N PHE A 145 26.58 -14.49 -7.21
CA PHE A 145 26.91 -15.85 -6.77
C PHE A 145 25.86 -16.42 -5.82
N HIS A 146 25.07 -15.56 -5.15
CA HIS A 146 24.04 -15.96 -4.19
C HIS A 146 22.68 -15.31 -4.51
N PRO A 147 22.13 -15.49 -5.73
CA PRO A 147 20.89 -14.83 -6.15
C PRO A 147 19.69 -15.22 -5.28
N ASN A 148 19.70 -16.45 -4.74
CA ASN A 148 18.65 -16.90 -3.83
C ASN A 148 18.59 -16.12 -2.52
N ALA A 149 19.74 -15.71 -1.98
CA ALA A 149 19.80 -14.92 -0.75
C ALA A 149 19.25 -13.51 -1.00
N VAL A 150 19.65 -12.88 -2.12
CA VAL A 150 19.13 -11.57 -2.55
C VAL A 150 17.61 -11.59 -2.69
N ILE A 151 17.04 -12.62 -3.33
CA ILE A 151 15.58 -12.74 -3.49
C ILE A 151 14.88 -12.79 -2.13
N LEU A 152 15.43 -13.54 -1.16
CA LEU A 152 14.82 -13.63 0.16
C LEU A 152 14.86 -12.28 0.90
N GLU A 153 15.95 -11.55 0.77
CA GLU A 153 16.10 -10.21 1.37
C GLU A 153 15.10 -9.22 0.74
N VAL A 154 14.94 -9.25 -0.59
CA VAL A 154 13.92 -8.45 -1.31
C VAL A 154 12.50 -8.79 -0.89
N LEU A 155 12.19 -10.07 -0.70
CA LEU A 155 10.86 -10.47 -0.24
C LEU A 155 10.59 -10.02 1.21
N GLN A 156 11.58 -10.14 2.09
CA GLN A 156 11.49 -9.66 3.47
C GLN A 156 11.29 -8.14 3.54
N GLU A 157 12.02 -7.40 2.70
CA GLU A 157 11.87 -5.95 2.68
C GLU A 157 10.54 -5.51 2.06
N GLY A 158 10.09 -6.20 1.01
CA GLY A 158 8.77 -5.99 0.44
C GLY A 158 7.65 -6.23 1.46
N GLU A 159 7.76 -7.29 2.27
CA GLU A 159 6.84 -7.57 3.38
C GLU A 159 6.81 -6.41 4.38
N ARG A 160 7.99 -5.90 4.81
CA ARG A 160 8.06 -4.75 5.73
C ARG A 160 7.39 -3.49 5.14
N ILE A 161 7.64 -3.18 3.87
CA ILE A 161 7.00 -2.03 3.21
C ILE A 161 5.49 -2.20 3.16
N VAL A 162 4.98 -3.40 2.84
CA VAL A 162 3.54 -3.66 2.74
C VAL A 162 2.86 -3.65 4.10
N SER A 163 3.49 -4.24 5.12
CA SER A 163 2.90 -4.40 6.45
C SER A 163 3.02 -3.14 7.30
N ASP A 164 4.22 -2.55 7.33
CA ASP A 164 4.59 -1.47 8.26
C ASP A 164 4.78 -0.13 7.55
N GLY A 165 4.92 -0.14 6.22
CA GLY A 165 5.27 1.06 5.47
C GLY A 165 6.71 1.51 5.68
N THR A 166 7.60 0.66 6.21
CA THR A 166 9.00 1.03 6.49
C THR A 166 10.00 0.22 5.68
N THR A 167 11.20 0.77 5.52
CA THR A 167 12.33 0.09 4.87
C THR A 167 13.68 0.57 5.42
N ILE A 168 14.65 -0.34 5.54
CA ILE A 168 16.05 0.00 5.84
C ILE A 168 16.83 0.40 4.58
N TRP A 169 16.25 0.20 3.40
CA TRP A 169 16.90 0.52 2.14
C TRP A 169 16.72 1.99 1.77
N PRO A 170 17.73 2.61 1.13
CA PRO A 170 17.54 3.89 0.48
C PRO A 170 16.42 3.78 -0.55
N LEU A 171 15.35 4.54 -0.33
CA LEU A 171 14.13 4.52 -1.12
C LEU A 171 13.71 5.96 -1.43
N GLU A 172 13.51 6.25 -2.70
CA GLU A 172 12.81 7.46 -3.16
C GLU A 172 11.55 7.01 -3.90
N ILE A 173 10.42 7.64 -3.57
CA ILE A 173 9.13 7.41 -4.22
C ILE A 173 8.53 8.77 -4.59
N ASP A 174 8.05 8.84 -5.81
CA ASP A 174 7.15 9.90 -6.29
C ASP A 174 5.84 9.24 -6.73
N GLY A 175 4.77 9.50 -5.99
CA GLY A 175 3.50 8.82 -6.19
C GLY A 175 2.37 9.38 -5.33
N LYS A 176 1.20 8.78 -5.47
CA LYS A 176 -0.03 9.17 -4.80
C LYS A 176 -0.97 7.98 -4.60
N ILE A 177 -1.80 8.07 -3.58
CA ILE A 177 -2.94 7.20 -3.37
C ILE A 177 -4.17 7.93 -3.90
N ILE A 178 -4.93 7.25 -4.76
CA ILE A 178 -6.24 7.68 -5.25
C ILE A 178 -7.27 6.82 -4.53
N CYS A 179 -8.21 7.45 -3.85
CA CYS A 179 -9.32 6.75 -3.20
C CYS A 179 -10.59 7.59 -3.21
N SER A 180 -11.69 7.01 -2.73
CA SER A 180 -12.96 7.71 -2.52
C SER A 180 -13.21 7.93 -1.03
N VAL A 181 -13.51 9.16 -0.66
CA VAL A 181 -13.90 9.57 0.70
C VAL A 181 -15.20 10.36 0.58
N LYS A 182 -16.26 9.97 1.32
CA LYS A 182 -17.59 10.60 1.20
C LYS A 182 -18.11 10.63 -0.25
N ASN A 183 -17.86 9.55 -1.01
CA ASN A 183 -18.15 9.42 -2.45
C ASN A 183 -17.46 10.45 -3.36
N LYS A 184 -16.39 11.10 -2.88
CA LYS A 184 -15.59 12.03 -3.68
C LYS A 184 -14.21 11.42 -3.94
N PRO A 185 -13.72 11.44 -5.19
CA PRO A 185 -12.36 11.03 -5.48
C PRO A 185 -11.37 12.01 -4.84
N VAL A 186 -10.37 11.49 -4.17
CA VAL A 186 -9.29 12.25 -3.53
C VAL A 186 -7.93 11.68 -3.93
N GLU A 187 -6.95 12.57 -4.03
CA GLU A 187 -5.56 12.21 -4.29
C GLU A 187 -4.71 12.61 -3.09
N LEU A 188 -3.94 11.66 -2.55
CA LEU A 188 -3.07 11.85 -1.39
C LEU A 188 -1.63 11.54 -1.81
N ARG A 189 -0.77 12.56 -1.88
CA ARG A 189 0.62 12.37 -2.31
C ARG A 189 1.42 11.60 -1.27
N LEU A 190 2.30 10.74 -1.77
CA LEU A 190 3.23 9.93 -0.99
C LEU A 190 4.61 10.59 -0.96
N ASN A 191 5.30 10.44 0.17
CA ASN A 191 6.71 10.73 0.30
C ASN A 191 7.40 9.65 1.14
N VAL A 192 8.72 9.77 1.24
CA VAL A 192 9.56 8.96 2.13
C VAL A 192 10.16 9.88 3.18
N VAL A 193 9.96 9.54 4.46
CA VAL A 193 10.48 10.30 5.59
C VAL A 193 11.44 9.42 6.42
N PRO A 194 12.60 9.95 6.85
CA PRO A 194 13.50 9.20 7.72
C PRO A 194 12.90 9.04 9.12
N LYS A 195 13.02 7.85 9.69
CA LYS A 195 12.53 7.47 11.03
C LYS A 195 13.60 6.65 11.76
N GLY A 196 14.52 7.36 12.42
CA GLY A 196 15.70 6.73 13.04
C GLY A 196 16.64 6.18 11.97
N ASP A 197 16.94 4.88 12.04
CA ASP A 197 17.77 4.17 11.07
C ASP A 197 16.98 3.60 9.86
N GLU A 198 15.67 3.86 9.82
CA GLU A 198 14.76 3.40 8.76
C GLU A 198 14.18 4.57 7.97
N ASN A 199 13.63 4.26 6.80
CA ASN A 199 12.79 5.13 6.00
C ASN A 199 11.34 4.68 6.14
N SER A 200 10.39 5.60 6.21
CA SER A 200 8.95 5.32 6.30
C SER A 200 8.23 5.99 5.14
N LEU A 201 7.27 5.29 4.54
CA LEU A 201 6.27 5.90 3.69
C LEU A 201 5.41 6.82 4.54
N ALA A 202 5.09 8.00 4.01
CA ALA A 202 4.13 8.91 4.61
C ALA A 202 3.30 9.62 3.53
N LEU A 203 2.17 10.17 3.94
CA LEU A 203 1.40 11.11 3.13
C LEU A 203 1.87 12.53 3.42
N ILE A 204 1.67 13.40 2.43
CA ILE A 204 1.79 14.85 2.63
C ILE A 204 0.65 15.32 3.54
N GLU A 205 0.98 15.85 4.72
CA GLU A 205 -0.01 16.25 5.73
C GLU A 205 -1.02 17.27 5.18
N GLU A 206 -0.60 18.19 4.31
CA GLU A 206 -1.48 19.18 3.70
C GLU A 206 -2.61 18.55 2.88
N ASP A 207 -2.34 17.41 2.21
CA ASP A 207 -3.36 16.70 1.43
C ASP A 207 -4.38 16.04 2.38
N VAL A 208 -3.94 15.56 3.55
CA VAL A 208 -4.83 14.98 4.57
C VAL A 208 -5.66 16.07 5.26
N VAL A 209 -5.06 17.21 5.61
CA VAL A 209 -5.77 18.38 6.17
C VAL A 209 -6.85 18.88 5.20
N ALA A 210 -6.60 18.86 3.90
CA ALA A 210 -7.57 19.25 2.88
C ALA A 210 -8.83 18.38 2.86
N LEU A 211 -8.80 17.18 3.48
CA LEU A 211 -9.97 16.31 3.64
C LEU A 211 -10.88 16.73 4.80
N SER A 212 -10.39 17.48 5.79
CA SER A 212 -11.16 17.84 7.00
C SER A 212 -12.55 18.42 6.72
N PRO A 213 -12.78 19.28 5.69
CA PRO A 213 -14.11 19.81 5.38
C PRO A 213 -15.12 18.76 4.86
N LEU A 214 -14.70 17.52 4.57
CA LEU A 214 -15.58 16.46 4.10
C LEU A 214 -16.29 15.73 5.25
N PHE A 215 -15.77 15.85 6.47
CA PHE A 215 -16.29 15.18 7.66
C PHE A 215 -17.16 16.13 8.48
N GLY A 216 -18.09 15.56 9.26
CA GLY A 216 -18.92 16.35 10.18
C GLY A 216 -18.06 17.01 11.26
N GLU A 217 -17.13 16.24 11.80
CA GLU A 217 -16.07 16.70 12.68
C GLU A 217 -14.76 16.84 11.92
N LYS A 218 -14.09 17.98 12.10
CA LYS A 218 -12.79 18.21 11.46
C LYS A 218 -11.77 17.21 11.97
N LEU A 219 -10.86 16.76 11.09
CA LEU A 219 -9.72 15.96 11.52
C LEU A 219 -8.86 16.79 12.46
N THR A 220 -8.53 16.20 13.61
CA THR A 220 -7.59 16.80 14.56
C THR A 220 -6.17 16.72 14.03
N GLN A 221 -5.25 17.53 14.58
CA GLN A 221 -3.84 17.45 14.16
C GLN A 221 -3.21 16.09 14.49
N ALA A 222 -3.67 15.43 15.56
CA ALA A 222 -3.20 14.10 15.92
C ALA A 222 -3.73 13.04 14.93
N GLU A 223 -5.00 13.14 14.50
CA GLU A 223 -5.53 12.30 13.42
C GLU A 223 -4.76 12.52 12.11
N VAL A 224 -4.50 13.77 11.72
CA VAL A 224 -3.72 14.10 10.50
C VAL A 224 -2.35 13.42 10.53
N LYS A 225 -1.63 13.52 11.64
CA LYS A 225 -0.31 12.88 11.80
C LYS A 225 -0.39 11.36 11.76
N LEU A 226 -1.39 10.77 12.41
CA LEU A 226 -1.60 9.33 12.41
C LEU A 226 -1.92 8.81 11.01
N ILE A 227 -2.87 9.43 10.31
CA ILE A 227 -3.26 9.08 8.94
C ILE A 227 -2.06 9.24 8.00
N SER A 228 -1.32 10.33 8.13
CA SER A 228 -0.17 10.61 7.27
C SER A 228 0.99 9.63 7.48
N SER A 229 1.17 9.11 8.70
CA SER A 229 2.19 8.09 8.98
C SER A 229 1.77 6.66 8.62
N HIS A 230 0.51 6.45 8.19
CA HIS A 230 0.00 5.14 7.79
C HIS A 230 -0.65 5.18 6.39
N PRO A 231 0.12 5.53 5.33
CA PRO A 231 -0.42 5.72 3.99
C PRO A 231 -1.19 4.50 3.46
N LEU A 232 -0.71 3.28 3.74
CA LEU A 232 -1.36 2.04 3.31
C LEU A 232 -2.66 1.74 4.07
N ARG A 233 -2.97 2.44 5.15
CA ARG A 233 -4.23 2.31 5.92
C ARG A 233 -5.16 3.51 5.75
N ALA A 234 -4.62 4.65 5.30
CA ALA A 234 -5.31 5.94 5.27
C ALA A 234 -6.68 5.88 4.60
N SER A 235 -6.78 5.32 3.39
CA SER A 235 -8.05 5.24 2.65
C SER A 235 -9.14 4.49 3.44
N ARG A 236 -8.85 3.29 3.94
CA ARG A 236 -9.80 2.49 4.68
C ARG A 236 -10.11 3.12 6.04
N LEU A 237 -9.14 3.74 6.72
CA LEU A 237 -9.37 4.49 7.95
C LEU A 237 -10.39 5.62 7.74
N LEU A 238 -10.23 6.42 6.68
CA LEU A 238 -11.15 7.51 6.31
C LEU A 238 -12.55 6.98 5.95
N GLN A 239 -12.64 5.84 5.28
CA GLN A 239 -13.91 5.17 4.97
C GLN A 239 -14.63 4.66 6.23
N LEU A 240 -13.90 4.08 7.19
CA LEU A 240 -14.48 3.61 8.44
C LEU A 240 -15.05 4.77 9.28
N LYS A 241 -14.36 5.93 9.28
CA LYS A 241 -14.87 7.15 9.91
C LYS A 241 -16.17 7.62 9.24
N ASP A 242 -16.17 7.71 7.91
CA ASP A 242 -17.37 8.08 7.14
C ASP A 242 -18.55 7.10 7.38
N GLU A 243 -18.26 5.82 7.42
CA GLU A 243 -19.24 4.77 7.66
C GLU A 243 -19.90 4.90 9.03
N ALA A 244 -19.12 5.13 10.09
CA ALA A 244 -19.63 5.34 11.43
C ALA A 244 -20.48 6.62 11.54
N GLU A 245 -20.00 7.75 11.00
CA GLU A 245 -20.74 9.02 10.95
C GLU A 245 -22.07 8.88 10.20
N THR A 246 -22.06 8.20 9.05
CA THR A 246 -23.24 8.03 8.21
C THR A 246 -24.27 7.12 8.87
N LYS A 247 -23.83 6.00 9.45
CA LYS A 247 -24.72 5.05 10.13
C LYS A 247 -25.31 5.63 11.40
N SER A 248 -24.53 6.37 12.19
CA SER A 248 -25.03 7.00 13.41
C SER A 248 -26.05 8.09 13.10
N SER A 249 -25.74 8.99 12.17
CA SER A 249 -26.65 10.07 11.75
C SER A 249 -27.95 9.54 11.16
N ARG A 250 -27.89 8.53 10.27
CA ARG A 250 -29.12 7.91 9.72
C ARG A 250 -29.96 7.23 10.79
N SER A 251 -29.33 6.69 11.83
CA SER A 251 -30.05 6.02 12.91
C SER A 251 -30.74 7.03 13.83
N SER A 252 -30.08 8.15 14.16
CA SER A 252 -30.69 9.23 14.95
C SER A 252 -31.78 10.00 14.18
N GLU A 253 -31.61 10.19 12.86
CA GLU A 253 -32.67 10.73 11.99
C GLU A 253 -33.92 9.86 11.98
N LYS A 254 -33.75 8.53 12.03
CA LYS A 254 -34.85 7.56 12.03
C LYS A 254 -35.48 7.40 13.42
N ASP A 255 -34.67 7.44 14.46
CA ASP A 255 -35.09 7.31 15.86
C ASP A 255 -34.32 8.32 16.73
N PRO A 256 -34.95 9.45 17.10
CA PRO A 256 -34.31 10.50 17.91
C PRO A 256 -33.87 10.05 19.30
N SER A 257 -34.27 8.86 19.77
CA SER A 257 -33.79 8.31 21.04
C SER A 257 -32.39 7.70 20.95
N VAL A 258 -31.86 7.50 19.74
CA VAL A 258 -30.50 6.98 19.53
C VAL A 258 -29.50 8.06 19.94
N PRO A 259 -28.60 7.77 20.91
CA PRO A 259 -27.53 8.69 21.28
C PRO A 259 -26.47 8.66 20.18
N GLN A 260 -26.64 9.52 19.18
CA GLN A 260 -25.86 9.54 17.93
C GLN A 260 -24.36 9.53 18.18
N ASP A 261 -23.91 10.32 19.14
CA ASP A 261 -22.50 10.53 19.42
C ASP A 261 -21.84 9.27 20.03
N ALA A 262 -22.41 8.73 21.10
CA ALA A 262 -22.02 7.44 21.66
C ALA A 262 -22.03 6.32 20.61
N TYR A 263 -23.04 6.32 19.72
CA TYR A 263 -23.10 5.33 18.64
C TYR A 263 -22.01 5.51 17.60
N ARG A 264 -21.68 6.75 17.21
CA ARG A 264 -20.57 7.05 16.31
C ARG A 264 -19.25 6.53 16.88
N HIS A 265 -18.93 6.82 18.14
CA HIS A 265 -17.69 6.37 18.79
C HIS A 265 -17.61 4.84 18.94
N ILE A 266 -18.68 4.21 19.46
CA ILE A 266 -18.73 2.75 19.62
C ILE A 266 -18.58 2.05 18.27
N LEU A 267 -19.35 2.46 17.26
CA LEU A 267 -19.29 1.85 15.93
C LEU A 267 -17.96 2.08 15.25
N TRP A 268 -17.39 3.28 15.35
CA TRP A 268 -16.09 3.57 14.74
C TRP A 268 -14.99 2.73 15.38
N SER A 269 -14.93 2.65 16.70
CA SER A 269 -13.92 1.85 17.40
C SER A 269 -14.10 0.34 17.17
N TYR A 270 -15.35 -0.13 17.08
CA TYR A 270 -15.68 -1.50 16.65
C TYR A 270 -15.09 -1.80 15.27
N LEU A 271 -15.38 -0.95 14.28
CA LEU A 271 -14.91 -1.12 12.90
C LEU A 271 -13.39 -1.06 12.78
N LEU A 272 -12.75 -0.17 13.54
CA LEU A 272 -11.29 -0.07 13.59
C LEU A 272 -10.64 -1.32 14.17
N LYS A 273 -11.21 -1.91 15.23
CA LYS A 273 -10.72 -3.18 15.78
C LYS A 273 -10.84 -4.29 14.75
N GLU A 274 -12.00 -4.45 14.13
CA GLU A 274 -12.20 -5.49 13.12
C GLU A 274 -11.24 -5.36 11.94
N ALA A 275 -10.89 -4.13 11.55
CA ALA A 275 -9.98 -3.88 10.44
C ALA A 275 -8.49 -4.01 10.81
N TYR A 276 -8.07 -3.60 12.01
CA TYR A 276 -6.66 -3.37 12.33
C TYR A 276 -6.20 -3.89 13.70
N GLY A 277 -7.08 -4.50 14.48
CA GLY A 277 -6.78 -4.94 15.84
C GLY A 277 -6.95 -3.85 16.90
N VAL A 278 -6.89 -4.28 18.16
CA VAL A 278 -7.22 -3.45 19.33
C VAL A 278 -6.23 -2.30 19.53
N GLU A 279 -4.94 -2.56 19.34
CA GLU A 279 -3.88 -1.58 19.62
C GLU A 279 -3.96 -0.39 18.66
N PHE A 280 -4.19 -0.65 17.38
CA PHE A 280 -4.32 0.42 16.39
C PHE A 280 -5.64 1.17 16.53
N ALA A 281 -6.73 0.46 16.87
CA ALA A 281 -8.02 1.10 17.14
C ALA A 281 -7.95 2.06 18.33
N GLU A 282 -7.23 1.68 19.40
CA GLU A 282 -6.98 2.57 20.54
C GLU A 282 -6.14 3.79 20.14
N GLN A 283 -5.06 3.60 19.38
CA GLN A 283 -4.23 4.72 18.90
C GLN A 283 -5.05 5.74 18.09
N VAL A 284 -5.94 5.27 17.20
CA VAL A 284 -6.81 6.15 16.40
C VAL A 284 -7.81 6.88 17.28
N GLY A 285 -8.50 6.17 18.19
CA GLY A 285 -9.45 6.78 19.12
C GLY A 285 -8.79 7.84 20.00
N SER A 286 -7.65 7.51 20.62
CA SER A 286 -6.90 8.47 21.44
C SER A 286 -6.40 9.67 20.63
N ALA A 287 -5.99 9.49 19.38
CA ALA A 287 -5.60 10.60 18.51
C ALA A 287 -6.76 11.54 18.21
N HIS A 288 -7.98 11.02 18.04
CA HIS A 288 -9.18 11.83 17.90
C HIS A 288 -9.46 12.61 19.18
N GLU A 289 -9.54 11.93 20.34
CA GLU A 289 -9.92 12.58 21.61
C GLU A 289 -8.88 13.57 22.16
N MET A 290 -7.58 13.30 21.99
CA MET A 290 -6.52 14.22 22.44
C MET A 290 -6.40 15.45 21.54
N GLY A 291 -6.77 15.30 20.27
CA GLY A 291 -6.67 16.37 19.29
C GLY A 291 -7.89 17.29 19.27
N ASP A 292 -9.01 16.88 19.88
CA ASP A 292 -10.22 17.69 19.98
C ASP A 292 -10.10 18.70 21.14
N THR A 293 -9.93 19.97 20.77
CA THR A 293 -9.86 21.09 21.71
C THR A 293 -11.23 21.67 22.07
N GLY A 294 -12.32 21.20 21.44
CA GLY A 294 -13.68 21.62 21.70
C GLY A 294 -14.32 20.90 22.89
N ASN A 295 -13.94 19.64 23.13
CA ASN A 295 -14.52 18.81 24.19
C ASN A 295 -13.99 19.16 25.58
N THR A 296 -14.92 19.22 26.54
CA THR A 296 -14.64 19.22 27.98
C THR A 296 -13.99 17.90 28.39
N GLU A 297 -13.39 17.86 29.59
CA GLU A 297 -12.79 16.62 30.10
C GLU A 297 -13.83 15.51 30.29
N ALA A 298 -15.05 15.85 30.70
CA ALA A 298 -16.13 14.86 30.87
C ALA A 298 -16.58 14.25 29.54
N GLU A 299 -16.74 15.08 28.49
CA GLU A 299 -17.03 14.61 27.13
C GLU A 299 -15.90 13.70 26.63
N ARG A 300 -14.64 14.12 26.79
CA ARG A 300 -13.48 13.30 26.42
C ARG A 300 -13.44 11.95 27.14
N GLU A 301 -13.74 11.92 28.44
CA GLU A 301 -13.81 10.67 29.20
C GLU A 301 -14.96 9.76 28.73
N MET A 302 -16.11 10.33 28.37
CA MET A 302 -17.22 9.60 27.78
C MET A 302 -16.80 8.96 26.45
N ASP A 303 -16.15 9.72 25.57
CA ASP A 303 -15.76 9.27 24.24
C ASP A 303 -14.70 8.18 24.29
N LEU A 304 -13.67 8.35 25.15
CA LEU A 304 -12.67 7.32 25.42
C LEU A 304 -13.29 6.02 25.96
N HIS A 305 -14.26 6.14 26.87
CA HIS A 305 -14.98 5.00 27.44
C HIS A 305 -15.83 4.28 26.38
N ASN A 306 -16.57 5.03 25.57
CA ASN A 306 -17.40 4.49 24.49
C ASN A 306 -16.55 3.85 23.38
N ASN A 307 -15.39 4.43 23.06
CA ASN A 307 -14.42 3.81 22.17
C ASN A 307 -13.97 2.44 22.74
N ALA A 308 -13.70 2.33 24.05
CA ALA A 308 -13.33 1.06 24.68
C ALA A 308 -14.44 0.01 24.59
N ILE A 309 -15.71 0.41 24.76
CA ILE A 309 -16.87 -0.47 24.57
C ILE A 309 -16.95 -0.97 23.13
N GLY A 310 -16.75 -0.09 22.13
CA GLY A 310 -16.73 -0.49 20.73
C GLY A 310 -15.72 -1.60 20.43
N ARG A 311 -14.50 -1.48 20.97
CA ARG A 311 -13.47 -2.53 20.84
C ARG A 311 -13.90 -3.82 21.55
N LYS A 312 -14.48 -3.71 22.75
CA LYS A 312 -15.01 -4.86 23.51
C LYS A 312 -16.09 -5.61 22.73
N TYR A 313 -17.03 -4.90 22.10
CA TYR A 313 -18.06 -5.53 21.28
C TYR A 313 -17.48 -6.35 20.13
N ALA A 314 -16.44 -5.83 19.48
CA ALA A 314 -15.74 -6.54 18.42
C ALA A 314 -14.95 -7.74 18.94
N GLU A 315 -14.36 -7.66 20.14
CA GLU A 315 -13.69 -8.78 20.83
C GLU A 315 -14.67 -9.92 21.15
N GLU A 316 -15.87 -9.57 21.61
CA GLU A 316 -16.94 -10.51 21.96
C GLU A 316 -17.62 -11.15 20.73
N GLY A 317 -17.26 -10.73 19.52
CA GLY A 317 -17.81 -11.26 18.28
C GLY A 317 -19.25 -10.81 18.00
N ILE A 318 -19.69 -9.69 18.60
CA ILE A 318 -20.98 -9.07 18.27
C ILE A 318 -20.96 -8.72 16.79
N ARG A 319 -22.04 -9.01 16.07
CA ARG A 319 -22.12 -8.66 14.65
C ARG A 319 -22.35 -7.17 14.48
N GLU A 320 -21.76 -6.58 13.45
CA GLU A 320 -21.86 -5.14 13.20
C GLU A 320 -23.32 -4.61 13.19
N ASN A 321 -24.25 -5.38 12.61
CA ASN A 321 -25.67 -5.03 12.56
C ASN A 321 -26.40 -5.13 13.91
N GLU A 322 -25.77 -5.69 14.94
CA GLU A 322 -26.27 -5.80 16.31
C GLU A 322 -25.69 -4.71 17.23
N VAL A 323 -24.64 -3.99 16.81
CA VAL A 323 -23.95 -2.97 17.62
C VAL A 323 -24.92 -1.91 18.16
N LEU A 324 -25.85 -1.41 17.33
CA LEU A 324 -26.85 -0.44 17.76
C LEU A 324 -27.77 -1.03 18.85
N GLN A 325 -28.22 -2.28 18.69
CA GLN A 325 -29.08 -2.92 19.69
C GLN A 325 -28.35 -3.06 21.02
N HIS A 326 -27.10 -3.53 20.99
CA HIS A 326 -26.28 -3.65 22.19
C HIS A 326 -26.08 -2.30 22.87
N LEU A 327 -25.70 -1.27 22.10
CA LEU A 327 -25.58 0.09 22.59
C LEU A 327 -26.83 0.60 23.30
N MET A 328 -28.02 0.31 22.80
CA MET A 328 -29.27 0.78 23.41
C MET A 328 -29.58 0.06 24.73
N SER A 329 -29.11 -1.18 24.91
CA SER A 329 -29.40 -2.00 26.10
C SER A 329 -28.28 -2.08 27.14
N ASP A 330 -27.04 -1.79 26.74
CA ASP A 330 -25.87 -1.99 27.59
C ASP A 330 -25.79 -0.89 28.68
N PRO A 331 -25.81 -1.25 29.98
CA PRO A 331 -25.70 -0.29 31.07
C PRO A 331 -24.31 0.35 31.20
N GLU A 332 -23.26 -0.25 30.61
CA GLU A 332 -21.91 0.32 30.62
C GLU A 332 -21.77 1.50 29.66
N VAL A 333 -22.63 1.61 28.64
CA VAL A 333 -22.56 2.72 27.66
C VAL A 333 -22.91 4.06 28.31
N ARG A 334 -22.00 5.04 28.14
CA ARG A 334 -22.23 6.42 28.55
C ARG A 334 -22.88 7.19 27.39
N ARG A 335 -24.10 7.67 27.60
CA ARG A 335 -24.92 8.33 26.55
C ARG A 335 -24.92 9.86 26.68
N GLU A 336 -24.46 10.35 27.83
CA GLU A 336 -24.33 11.77 28.18
C GLU A 336 -23.04 11.94 29.01
N PRO A 337 -22.36 13.11 28.94
CA PRO A 337 -21.14 13.41 29.69
C PRO A 337 -21.29 13.43 31.22
#